data_AF-A0A1X0NV40-F1
#
_entry.id   AF-A0A1X0NV40-F1
#
_cell.length_a   1.000
_cell.length_b   1.000
_cell.length_c   1.000
_cell.angle_alpha   90.00
_cell.angle_beta   90.00
_cell.angle_gamma   90.00
#
_symmetry.space_group_name_H-M   'P 1'
#
loop_
_entity.id
_entity.type
_entity.pdbx_description
1 polymer ?
#
loop_
_entity_poly.entity_id
_entity_poly.type
_entity_poly.pdbx_seq_one_letter_code
_entity_poly.pdbx_strand_id
1 'polypeptide(L)'
;MKAVTEAATGRVYRRVHDKLPPPAEDEKRCMFLLDPLKDAEAERDDYMLELLPGRIERVDTVNRHFISGSVTAHEVPGHNYTYYTVKLGPVVAATRYAPLPGVMPVEKFVSLKSPQLIHYNSGVPVVVYLPKDAQLRYRLWKGGETSAAMEQ
;
A
#
# COMPACT_ATOMS: atom_id res chain seq x y z
N MET A 1 24.87 -2.44 -17.23
CA MET A 1 23.41 -2.60 -17.07
C MET A 1 22.85 -1.81 -15.86
N LYS A 2 23.38 -1.94 -14.63
CA LYS A 2 22.86 -1.20 -13.44
C LYS A 2 22.74 0.33 -13.59
N ALA A 3 23.77 1.02 -14.09
CA ALA A 3 23.77 2.48 -14.20
C ALA A 3 22.75 3.04 -15.21
N VAL A 4 22.42 2.27 -16.25
CA VAL A 4 21.40 2.65 -17.25
C VAL A 4 20.00 2.51 -16.65
N THR A 5 19.77 1.48 -15.83
CA THR A 5 18.52 1.27 -15.09
C THR A 5 18.30 2.37 -14.05
N GLU A 6 19.31 2.73 -13.23
CA GLU A 6 19.20 3.82 -12.25
C GLU A 6 18.92 5.19 -12.89
N ALA A 7 19.57 5.51 -14.01
CA ALA A 7 19.35 6.76 -14.73
C ALA A 7 17.94 6.81 -15.37
N ALA A 8 17.44 5.69 -15.88
CA ALA A 8 16.07 5.58 -16.41
C ALA A 8 15.03 5.71 -15.30
N THR A 9 15.22 5.02 -14.19
CA THR A 9 14.41 5.11 -12.97
C THR A 9 14.38 6.55 -12.42
N GLY A 10 15.52 7.23 -12.37
CA GLY A 10 15.60 8.64 -11.94
C GLY A 10 14.82 9.60 -12.85
N ARG A 11 14.81 9.37 -14.17
CA ARG A 11 14.00 10.16 -15.12
C ARG A 11 12.50 9.93 -14.94
N VAL A 12 12.08 8.67 -14.76
CA VAL A 12 10.67 8.32 -14.51
C VAL A 12 10.18 8.98 -13.22
N TYR A 13 10.96 8.87 -12.13
CA TYR A 13 10.62 9.51 -10.86
C TYR A 13 10.51 11.03 -10.99
N ARG A 14 11.46 11.71 -11.66
CA ARG A 14 11.41 13.17 -11.84
C ARG A 14 10.14 13.60 -12.60
N ARG A 15 9.80 12.92 -13.70
CA ARG A 15 8.62 13.25 -14.51
C ARG A 15 7.32 13.14 -13.71
N VAL A 16 7.19 12.11 -12.88
CA VAL A 16 6.01 11.90 -12.03
C VAL A 16 6.02 12.90 -10.87
N HIS A 17 7.16 13.11 -10.23
CA HIS A 17 7.35 14.05 -9.12
C HIS A 17 6.84 15.46 -9.44
N ASP A 18 7.21 16.01 -10.60
CA ASP A 18 6.90 17.40 -10.98
C ASP A 18 5.41 17.66 -11.24
N LYS A 19 4.61 16.61 -11.36
CA LYS A 19 3.17 16.66 -11.64
C LYS A 19 2.31 16.38 -10.43
N LEU A 20 2.95 15.99 -9.32
CA LEU A 20 2.29 15.63 -8.09
C LEU A 20 2.32 16.80 -7.10
N PRO A 21 1.26 16.99 -6.31
CA PRO A 21 1.27 17.99 -5.24
C PRO A 21 2.41 17.72 -4.25
N PRO A 22 3.04 18.73 -3.66
CA PRO A 22 3.96 18.51 -2.54
C PRO A 22 3.20 17.89 -1.36
N PRO A 23 3.82 17.03 -0.54
CA PRO A 23 3.19 16.53 0.68
C PRO A 23 2.88 17.69 1.63
N ALA A 24 1.78 17.58 2.37
CA ALA A 24 1.48 18.51 3.46
C ALA A 24 2.54 18.43 4.58
N GLU A 25 2.53 19.39 5.51
CA GLU A 25 3.54 19.50 6.57
C GLU A 25 3.62 18.25 7.45
N ASP A 26 2.50 17.57 7.73
CA ASP A 26 2.40 16.37 8.55
C ASP A 26 2.41 15.06 7.75
N GLU A 27 2.57 15.17 6.42
CA GLU A 27 2.61 14.04 5.51
C GLU A 27 4.03 13.77 4.99
N LYS A 28 4.19 12.57 4.43
CA LYS A 28 5.31 12.20 3.58
C LYS A 28 4.79 11.47 2.35
N ARG A 29 5.54 11.60 1.25
CA ARG A 29 5.28 10.87 0.02
C ARG A 29 6.21 9.67 -0.09
N CYS A 30 5.65 8.47 -0.12
CA CYS A 30 6.34 7.26 -0.52
C CYS A 30 6.12 7.03 -2.02
N MET A 31 7.22 6.83 -2.75
CA MET A 31 7.19 6.59 -4.19
C MET A 31 8.18 5.48 -4.53
N PHE A 32 7.71 4.44 -5.19
CA PHE A 32 8.54 3.30 -5.58
C PHE A 32 8.10 2.70 -6.91
N LEU A 33 9.03 2.08 -7.62
CA LEU A 33 8.77 1.28 -8.82
C LEU A 33 8.67 -0.18 -8.44
N LEU A 34 7.85 -0.90 -9.18
CA LEU A 34 7.76 -2.35 -9.13
C LEU A 34 8.73 -2.94 -10.16
N ASP A 35 9.25 -4.14 -9.87
CA ASP A 35 10.09 -4.85 -10.83
C ASP A 35 9.22 -5.39 -11.98
N PRO A 36 9.64 -5.26 -13.24
CA PRO A 36 8.88 -5.83 -14.34
C PRO A 36 8.82 -7.36 -14.23
N LEU A 37 7.62 -7.91 -14.41
CA LEU A 37 7.44 -9.36 -14.50
C LEU A 37 7.83 -9.84 -15.90
N LYS A 38 8.21 -11.11 -16.01
CA LYS A 38 8.63 -11.70 -17.29
C LYS A 38 7.50 -11.75 -18.33
N ASP A 39 6.28 -11.93 -17.84
CA ASP A 39 5.07 -12.04 -18.64
C ASP A 39 4.23 -10.77 -18.41
N ALA A 40 4.16 -9.94 -19.44
CA ALA A 40 3.46 -8.65 -19.37
C ALA A 40 1.94 -8.78 -19.44
N GLU A 41 1.40 -9.89 -19.97
CA GLU A 41 -0.04 -10.16 -19.95
C GLU A 41 -0.44 -10.63 -18.55
N ALA A 42 0.29 -11.60 -18.01
CA ALA A 42 0.08 -12.04 -16.63
C ALA A 42 0.23 -10.88 -15.64
N GLU A 43 1.24 -10.00 -15.81
CA GLU A 43 1.41 -8.80 -14.97
C GLU A 43 0.14 -7.97 -14.86
N ARG A 44 -0.54 -7.75 -15.99
CA ARG A 44 -1.74 -6.92 -16.07
C ARG A 44 -2.97 -7.63 -15.50
N ASP A 45 -3.11 -8.91 -15.81
CA ASP A 45 -4.37 -9.62 -15.67
C ASP A 45 -4.42 -10.43 -14.36
N ASP A 46 -3.27 -10.94 -13.90
CA ASP A 46 -3.19 -11.86 -12.77
C ASP A 46 -2.54 -11.25 -11.52
N TYR A 47 -1.76 -10.16 -11.64
CA TYR A 47 -1.05 -9.60 -10.49
C TYR A 47 -1.70 -8.34 -9.95
N MET A 48 -1.85 -8.32 -8.62
CA MET A 48 -2.37 -7.17 -7.88
C MET A 48 -1.42 -6.81 -6.74
N LEU A 49 -1.40 -5.53 -6.39
CA LEU A 49 -0.65 -5.01 -5.25
C LEU A 49 -1.64 -4.57 -4.16
N GLU A 50 -1.52 -5.15 -2.97
CA GLU A 50 -2.26 -4.71 -1.79
C GLU A 50 -1.42 -3.73 -1.01
N LEU A 51 -1.88 -2.47 -0.94
CA LEU A 51 -1.26 -1.41 -0.15
C LEU A 51 -1.67 -1.55 1.31
N LEU A 52 -0.69 -1.74 2.18
CA LEU A 52 -0.86 -1.95 3.62
C LEU A 52 -0.24 -0.76 4.38
N PRO A 53 -0.86 0.44 4.36
CA PRO A 53 -0.44 1.52 5.24
C PRO A 53 -0.76 1.16 6.70
N GLY A 54 0.15 1.51 7.60
CA GLY A 54 0.01 1.23 9.01
C GLY A 54 1.08 1.92 9.84
N ARG A 55 1.19 1.58 11.12
CA ARG A 55 2.28 2.04 11.99
C ARG A 55 2.62 0.98 13.03
N ILE A 56 3.79 1.11 13.65
CA ILE A 56 4.16 0.26 14.77
C ILE A 56 3.37 0.74 15.97
N GLU A 57 2.62 -0.15 16.59
CA GLU A 57 1.74 0.12 17.71
C GLU A 57 2.00 -0.87 18.83
N ARG A 58 1.81 -0.40 20.06
CA ARG A 58 1.91 -1.24 21.25
C ARG A 58 0.54 -1.83 21.56
N VAL A 59 0.34 -3.10 21.24
CA VAL A 59 -0.97 -3.78 21.30
C VAL A 59 -0.91 -5.05 22.12
N ASP A 60 -2.05 -5.52 22.63
CA ASP A 60 -2.12 -6.82 23.28
C ASP A 60 -1.91 -7.98 22.27
N THR A 61 -1.58 -9.16 22.79
CA THR A 61 -1.25 -10.35 21.98
C THR A 61 -2.46 -11.24 21.66
N VAL A 62 -3.61 -11.01 22.30
CA VAL A 62 -4.79 -11.89 22.23
C VAL A 62 -5.83 -11.40 21.23
N ASN A 63 -5.83 -10.10 20.92
CA ASN A 63 -6.75 -9.48 19.99
C ASN A 63 -6.10 -9.23 18.63
N ARG A 64 -6.91 -9.37 17.58
CA ARG A 64 -6.53 -8.86 16.25
C ARG A 64 -6.77 -7.36 16.22
N HIS A 65 -5.74 -6.60 15.89
CA HIS A 65 -5.81 -5.14 15.81
C HIS A 65 -5.77 -4.68 14.36
N PHE A 66 -6.47 -3.58 14.07
CA PHE A 66 -6.37 -2.83 12.82
C PHE A 66 -6.48 -1.34 13.10
N ILE A 67 -6.00 -0.51 12.18
CA ILE A 67 -6.19 0.93 12.23
C ILE A 67 -7.44 1.29 11.43
N SER A 68 -8.32 2.11 12.00
CA SER A 68 -9.42 2.74 11.27
C SER A 68 -8.87 3.80 10.30
N GLY A 69 -9.53 4.06 9.18
CA GLY A 69 -9.05 5.06 8.22
C GLY A 69 -9.51 4.80 6.79
N SER A 70 -8.86 5.48 5.84
CA SER A 70 -9.14 5.33 4.41
C SER A 70 -7.89 5.45 3.56
N VAL A 71 -7.95 4.80 2.39
CA VAL A 71 -7.06 5.07 1.25
C VAL A 71 -7.94 5.66 0.15
N THR A 72 -7.54 6.79 -0.41
CA THR A 72 -8.28 7.48 -1.48
C THR A 72 -7.41 7.57 -2.72
N ALA A 73 -7.93 7.09 -3.85
CA ALA A 73 -7.29 7.19 -5.16
C ALA A 73 -7.58 8.56 -5.79
N HIS A 74 -6.56 9.16 -6.39
CA HIS A 74 -6.65 10.43 -7.10
C HIS A 74 -6.01 10.28 -8.47
N GLU A 75 -6.74 10.65 -9.51
CA GLU A 75 -6.21 10.74 -10.86
C GLU A 75 -5.43 12.05 -11.01
N VAL A 76 -4.32 12.02 -11.74
CA VAL A 76 -3.61 13.25 -12.12
C VAL A 76 -4.15 13.73 -13.46
N PRO A 77 -4.79 14.92 -13.54
CA PRO A 77 -5.36 15.42 -14.78
C PRO A 77 -4.35 15.45 -15.93
N GLY A 78 -4.75 14.94 -17.09
CA GLY A 78 -3.90 14.88 -18.29
C GLY A 78 -2.83 13.77 -18.24
N HIS A 79 -2.90 12.85 -17.28
CA HIS A 79 -1.96 11.75 -17.13
C HIS A 79 -2.69 10.43 -16.83
N ASN A 80 -2.09 9.31 -17.25
CA ASN A 80 -2.64 7.97 -17.02
C ASN A 80 -2.00 7.28 -15.80
N TYR A 81 -1.97 7.96 -14.66
CA TYR A 81 -1.55 7.35 -13.40
C TYR A 81 -2.30 7.94 -12.20
N THR A 82 -2.40 7.12 -11.16
CA THR A 82 -3.11 7.41 -9.92
C THR A 82 -2.11 7.58 -8.78
N TYR A 83 -2.37 8.52 -7.87
CA TYR A 83 -1.71 8.55 -6.56
C TYR A 83 -2.73 8.32 -5.46
N TYR A 84 -2.25 7.89 -4.30
CA TYR A 84 -3.10 7.52 -3.18
C TYR A 84 -2.82 8.41 -1.97
N THR A 85 -3.86 8.87 -1.28
CA THR A 85 -3.71 9.55 0.01
C THR A 85 -4.27 8.68 1.12
N VAL A 86 -3.55 8.56 2.23
CA VAL A 86 -3.92 7.73 3.36
C VAL A 86 -4.30 8.59 4.55
N LYS A 87 -5.45 8.30 5.16
CA LYS A 87 -5.82 8.80 6.49
C LYS A 87 -5.81 7.65 7.48
N LEU A 88 -5.03 7.76 8.54
CA LEU A 88 -4.97 6.79 9.63
C LEU A 88 -5.61 7.37 10.90
N GLY A 89 -6.59 6.66 11.45
CA GLY A 89 -7.25 6.98 12.72
C GLY A 89 -6.70 6.14 13.88
N PRO A 90 -7.49 5.93 14.94
CA PRO A 90 -7.09 5.10 16.08
C PRO A 90 -6.96 3.62 15.73
N VAL A 91 -6.18 2.91 16.55
CA VAL A 91 -6.14 1.44 16.58
C VAL A 91 -7.44 0.91 17.20
N VAL A 92 -7.97 -0.14 16.61
CA VAL A 92 -9.19 -0.82 17.02
C VAL A 92 -8.91 -2.31 17.17
N ALA A 93 -9.33 -2.89 18.31
CA ALA A 93 -9.36 -4.32 18.49
C ALA A 93 -10.60 -4.92 17.78
N ALA A 94 -10.39 -5.88 16.90
CA ALA A 94 -11.45 -6.60 16.19
C ALA A 94 -12.23 -7.56 17.10
N THR A 95 -11.63 -7.93 18.24
CA THR A 95 -12.14 -8.87 19.22
C THR A 95 -12.04 -8.25 20.62
N ARG A 96 -12.71 -8.85 21.60
CA ARG A 96 -12.76 -8.36 22.99
C ARG A 96 -12.27 -9.41 23.99
N TYR A 97 -11.17 -10.09 23.67
CA TYR A 97 -10.53 -11.01 24.62
C TYR A 97 -9.76 -10.22 25.68
N ALA A 98 -9.86 -10.66 26.94
CA ALA A 98 -9.07 -10.12 28.03
C ALA A 98 -7.68 -10.78 28.02
N PRO A 99 -6.58 -10.01 28.05
CA PRO A 99 -5.25 -10.55 28.29
C PRO A 99 -5.18 -11.21 29.67
N LEU A 100 -4.39 -12.29 29.79
CA LEU A 100 -4.10 -12.87 31.10
C LEU A 100 -3.31 -11.87 31.98
N PRO A 101 -3.47 -11.91 33.31
CA PRO A 101 -2.69 -11.07 34.22
C PRO A 101 -1.19 -11.22 33.97
N GLY A 102 -0.45 -10.11 33.95
CA GLY A 102 1.01 -10.09 33.76
C GLY A 102 1.47 -10.16 32.30
N VAL A 103 0.58 -10.33 31.32
CA VAL A 103 0.95 -10.28 29.90
C VAL A 103 1.11 -8.83 29.45
N MET A 104 2.32 -8.47 29.02
CA MET A 104 2.65 -7.13 28.55
C MET A 104 2.29 -6.94 27.06
N PRO A 105 1.82 -5.75 26.65
CA PRO A 105 1.66 -5.43 25.23
C PRO A 105 2.99 -5.48 24.47
N VAL A 106 2.91 -5.81 23.18
CA VAL A 106 4.05 -5.93 22.27
C VAL A 106 3.99 -4.87 21.17
N GLU A 107 5.16 -4.49 20.65
CA GLU A 107 5.24 -3.67 19.45
C GLU A 107 4.93 -4.52 18.21
N LYS A 108 3.94 -4.10 17.43
CA LYS A 108 3.51 -4.80 16.22
C LYS A 108 3.15 -3.81 15.14
N PHE A 109 3.44 -4.14 13.89
CA PHE A 109 2.88 -3.41 12.76
C PHE A 109 1.39 -3.68 12.66
N VAL A 110 0.58 -2.63 12.81
CA VAL A 110 -0.86 -2.67 12.65
C VAL A 110 -1.22 -1.92 11.38
N SER A 111 -1.84 -2.61 10.43
CA SER A 111 -2.29 -2.02 9.17
C SER A 111 -3.70 -1.47 9.28
N LEU A 112 -4.05 -0.61 8.32
CA LEU A 112 -5.41 -0.17 8.07
C LEU A 112 -6.34 -1.37 7.80
N LYS A 113 -7.60 -1.29 8.25
CA LYS A 113 -8.58 -2.39 8.19
C LYS A 113 -8.89 -2.86 6.77
N SER A 114 -9.14 -1.91 5.88
CA SER A 114 -9.56 -2.13 4.50
C SER A 114 -8.47 -1.61 3.56
N PRO A 115 -7.38 -2.37 3.40
CA PRO A 115 -6.29 -1.98 2.51
C PRO A 115 -6.77 -1.87 1.06
N GLN A 116 -6.08 -1.04 0.27
CA GLN A 116 -6.41 -0.84 -1.13
C GLN A 116 -5.71 -1.89 -1.98
N LEU A 117 -6.46 -2.66 -2.77
CA LEU A 117 -5.93 -3.52 -3.81
C LEU A 117 -5.91 -2.75 -5.14
N ILE A 118 -4.78 -2.78 -5.85
CA ILE A 118 -4.55 -2.09 -7.12
C ILE A 118 -3.91 -3.05 -8.13
N HIS A 119 -4.02 -2.79 -9.43
CA HIS A 119 -3.31 -3.58 -10.43
C HIS A 119 -1.80 -3.46 -10.24
N TYR A 120 -1.09 -4.56 -10.45
CA TYR A 120 0.36 -4.52 -10.58
C TYR A 120 0.70 -3.84 -11.91
N ASN A 121 1.55 -2.82 -11.85
CA ASN A 121 2.00 -2.11 -13.04
C ASN A 121 3.44 -1.61 -12.82
N SER A 122 4.41 -2.33 -13.37
CA SER A 122 5.83 -1.96 -13.31
C SER A 122 6.20 -0.76 -14.18
N GLY A 123 5.31 -0.36 -15.10
CA GLY A 123 5.51 0.76 -16.02
C GLY A 123 5.34 2.14 -15.40
N VAL A 124 4.71 2.24 -14.22
CA VAL A 124 4.50 3.51 -13.50
C VAL A 124 4.87 3.39 -12.02
N PRO A 125 5.41 4.44 -11.39
CA PRO A 125 5.60 4.44 -9.94
C PRO A 125 4.30 4.34 -9.18
N VAL A 126 4.31 3.57 -8.10
CA VAL A 126 3.28 3.63 -7.06
C VAL A 126 3.57 4.84 -6.18
N VAL A 127 2.58 5.72 -6.01
CA VAL A 127 2.71 6.97 -5.26
C VAL A 127 1.68 7.01 -4.14
N VAL A 128 2.15 7.09 -2.89
CA VAL A 128 1.29 7.12 -1.71
C VAL A 128 1.71 8.26 -0.78
N TYR A 129 0.75 9.07 -0.36
CA TYR A 129 0.89 10.08 0.68
C TYR A 129 0.36 9.49 1.99
N LEU A 130 1.14 9.60 3.05
CA LEU A 130 0.86 9.01 4.35
C LEU A 130 1.33 9.96 5.47
N PRO A 131 0.73 9.88 6.66
CA PRO A 131 1.24 10.57 7.85
C PRO A 131 2.73 10.27 8.09
N LYS A 132 3.47 11.24 8.62
CA LYS A 132 4.94 11.13 8.82
C LYS A 132 5.36 9.93 9.66
N ASP A 133 4.58 9.58 10.68
CA ASP A 133 4.78 8.45 11.59
C ASP A 133 4.36 7.09 11.00
N ALA A 134 3.62 7.08 9.90
CA ALA A 134 3.15 5.86 9.25
C ALA A 134 4.24 5.16 8.44
N GLN A 135 4.04 3.88 8.16
CA GLN A 135 4.82 3.08 7.23
C GLN A 135 3.89 2.51 6.15
N LEU A 136 4.39 2.45 4.92
CA LEU A 136 3.73 1.70 3.85
C LEU A 136 4.41 0.35 3.72
N ARG A 137 3.65 -0.73 3.92
CA ARG A 137 4.00 -2.06 3.45
C ARG A 137 3.13 -2.39 2.25
N TYR A 138 3.50 -3.40 1.49
CA TYR A 138 2.64 -3.95 0.45
C TYR A 138 2.74 -5.46 0.40
N ARG A 139 1.73 -6.09 -0.21
CA ARG A 139 1.71 -7.52 -0.50
C ARG A 139 1.40 -7.72 -1.98
N LEU A 140 2.16 -8.60 -2.62
CA LEU A 140 1.87 -9.05 -3.98
C LEU A 140 0.84 -10.17 -3.93
N TRP A 141 -0.19 -10.04 -4.75
CA TRP A 141 -1.21 -11.06 -4.99
C TRP A 141 -1.06 -11.58 -6.42
N LYS A 142 -1.29 -12.87 -6.59
CA LYS A 142 -1.38 -13.53 -7.89
C LYS A 142 -2.74 -14.23 -7.96
N GLY A 143 -3.46 -13.99 -9.05
CA GLY A 143 -4.71 -14.64 -9.39
C GLY A 143 -4.53 -16.13 -9.59
N GLY A 144 -5.57 -16.89 -9.24
CA GLY A 144 -5.70 -18.28 -9.64
C GLY A 144 -6.39 -18.39 -11.01
N GLU A 145 -6.67 -19.62 -11.42
CA GLU A 145 -7.40 -19.88 -12.65
C GLU A 145 -8.83 -19.31 -12.59
N THR A 146 -9.23 -18.64 -13.67
CA THR A 146 -10.61 -18.17 -13.83
C THR A 146 -11.55 -19.37 -13.95
N SER A 147 -12.58 -19.40 -13.11
CA SER A 147 -13.62 -20.43 -13.10
C SER A 147 -14.99 -19.81 -13.38
N ALA A 148 -15.84 -20.52 -14.12
CA ALA A 148 -17.24 -20.11 -14.28
C ALA A 148 -18.00 -20.28 -12.96
N ALA A 149 -18.83 -19.30 -12.60
CA ALA A 149 -19.74 -19.43 -11.47
C ALA A 149 -20.88 -20.42 -11.80
N MET A 150 -21.28 -21.25 -10.85
CA MET A 150 -22.51 -22.06 -10.98
C MET A 150 -23.70 -21.22 -10.51
N GLU A 151 -24.68 -21.03 -11.40
CA GLU A 151 -25.99 -20.49 -11.05
C GLU A 151 -26.79 -21.60 -10.32
N GLN A 152 -27.40 -21.25 -9.18
CA GLN A 152 -28.32 -22.12 -8.43
C GLN A 152 -29.77 -21.75 -8.73
#